data_AF-A0A2N1DPT2-F1
#
_entry.id   AF-A0A2N1DPT2-F1
#
_cell.length_a   1.000
_cell.length_b   1.000
_cell.length_c   1.000
_cell.angle_alpha   90.00
_cell.angle_beta   90.00
_cell.angle_gamma   90.00
#
_symmetry.space_group_name_H-M   'P 1'
#
loop_
_entity.id
_entity.type
_entity.pdbx_description
1 polymer ?
#
loop_
_entity_poly.entity_id
_entity_poly.type
_entity_poly.pdbx_seq_one_letter_code
_entity_poly.pdbx_strand_id
1 'polypeptide(L)' 'MIVMLMNEFLEKIKSQPQEIVFSDLLDLIEKYYNFTETAFKNGPHLNLAGQNSGSCKIFSFAKLHDLTAPQTLACFG' A
#
# COMPACT_ATOMS: atom_id res chain seq x y z
N MET A 1 -11.59 1.73 16.53
CA MET A 1 -10.38 1.78 15.69
C MET A 1 -9.38 0.80 16.26
N ILE A 2 -9.11 -0.30 15.57
CA ILE A 2 -7.99 -1.18 15.91
C ILE A 2 -6.74 -0.48 15.40
N VAL A 3 -5.83 -0.09 16.30
CA VAL A 3 -4.55 0.50 15.91
C VAL A 3 -3.56 -0.64 15.72
N MET A 4 -3.40 -1.10 14.48
CA MET A 4 -2.41 -2.13 14.16
C MET A 4 -1.03 -1.50 13.97
N LEU A 5 0.03 -2.17 14.44
CA LEU A 5 1.41 -1.72 14.27
C LEU A 5 1.94 -2.09 12.89
N MET A 6 2.98 -1.38 12.41
CA MET A 6 3.59 -1.62 11.09
C MET A 6 3.99 -3.09 10.89
N ASN A 7 4.69 -3.66 11.86
CA ASN A 7 5.16 -5.04 11.78
C ASN A 7 4.00 -6.05 11.77
N GLU A 8 2.95 -5.80 12.54
CA GLU A 8 1.76 -6.65 12.56
C GLU A 8 1.04 -6.62 11.20
N PHE A 9 0.96 -5.44 10.57
CA PHE A 9 0.39 -5.31 9.23
C PHE A 9 1.20 -6.06 8.18
N LEU A 10 2.53 -5.93 8.22
CA LEU A 10 3.43 -6.64 7.30
C LEU A 10 3.33 -8.16 7.46
N GLU A 11 3.22 -8.66 8.69
CA GLU A 11 2.98 -10.08 8.92
C GLU A 11 1.60 -10.51 8.43
N LYS A 12 0.55 -9.69 8.65
CA LYS A 12 -0.80 -9.96 8.13
C LYS A 12 -0.81 -10.08 6.61
N ILE A 13 -0.10 -9.22 5.87
CA ILE A 13 0.02 -9.32 4.40
C ILE A 13 0.59 -10.69 3.99
N LYS A 14 1.54 -11.24 4.77
CA LYS A 14 2.18 -12.53 4.47
C LYS A 14 1.29 -13.72 4.84
N SER A 15 0.66 -13.68 6.01
CA SER A 15 -0.05 -14.84 6.56
C SER A 15 -1.54 -14.89 6.20
N GLN A 16 -2.16 -13.73 5.99
CA GLN A 16 -3.61 -13.58 5.79
C GLN A 16 -3.90 -12.52 4.70
N PRO A 17 -3.34 -12.66 3.47
CA PRO A 17 -3.46 -11.65 2.42
C PRO A 17 -4.91 -11.33 2.05
N GLN A 18 -5.82 -12.30 2.13
CA GLN A 18 -7.26 -12.12 1.87
C GLN A 18 -8.01 -11.29 2.93
N GLU A 19 -7.38 -10.99 4.06
CA GLU A 19 -7.98 -10.19 5.14
C GLU A 19 -7.45 -8.75 5.16
N ILE A 20 -6.64 -8.37 4.16
CA ILE A 20 -6.15 -7.00 4.04
C ILE A 20 -7.29 -6.12 3.54
N VAL A 21 -7.50 -5.01 4.24
CA VAL A 21 -8.48 -4.00 3.86
C VAL A 21 -7.74 -2.78 3.36
N PHE A 22 -8.11 -2.31 2.18
CA PHE A 22 -7.49 -1.17 1.51
C PHE A 22 -7.41 0.08 2.40
N SER A 23 -8.52 0.45 3.07
CA SER A 23 -8.56 1.63 3.95
C SER A 23 -7.60 1.52 5.13
N ASP A 24 -7.46 0.33 5.72
CA ASP A 24 -6.60 0.12 6.88
C ASP A 24 -5.13 0.35 6.52
N LEU A 25 -4.72 -0.07 5.30
CA LEU A 25 -3.38 0.22 4.81
C LEU A 25 -3.17 1.71 4.55
N LEU A 26 -4.16 2.40 3.97
CA LEU A 26 -4.04 3.85 3.75
C LEU A 26 -3.92 4.61 5.08
N ASP A 27 -4.72 4.27 6.09
CA ASP A 27 -4.65 4.87 7.41
C ASP A 27 -3.30 4.60 8.08
N LEU A 28 -2.76 3.38 7.91
CA LEU A 28 -1.41 3.03 8.37
C LEU A 28 -0.35 3.89 7.67
N ILE A 29 -0.46 4.08 6.35
CA ILE A 29 0.48 4.87 5.57
C ILE A 29 0.44 6.34 6.02
N GLU A 30 -0.74 6.93 6.17
CA GLU A 30 -0.90 8.31 6.66
C GLU A 30 -0.34 8.49 8.08
N LYS A 31 -0.41 7.45 8.91
CA LYS A 31 0.10 7.51 10.28
C LYS A 31 1.64 7.51 10.35
N TYR A 32 2.31 6.73 9.49
CA TYR A 32 3.75 6.47 9.62
C TYR A 32 4.61 7.10 8.52
N TYR A 33 4.02 7.62 7.45
CA TYR A 33 4.75 8.24 6.33
C TYR A 33 4.18 9.60 5.96
N ASN A 34 5.07 10.48 5.53
CA ASN A 34 4.67 11.69 4.80
C ASN A 34 4.59 11.35 3.32
N PHE A 35 3.39 11.31 2.76
CA PHE A 35 3.20 11.05 1.35
C PHE A 35 3.40 12.32 0.51
N THR A 36 4.17 12.21 -0.57
CA THR A 36 4.26 13.24 -1.61
C THR A 36 3.74 12.66 -2.90
N GLU A 37 2.79 13.35 -3.52
CA GLU A 37 2.20 12.94 -4.78
C GLU A 37 3.27 12.74 -5.85
N THR A 38 3.29 11.55 -6.45
CA THR A 38 4.34 11.16 -7.39
C THR A 38 3.71 10.48 -8.59
N ALA A 39 4.10 10.91 -9.80
CA ALA A 39 3.68 10.26 -11.02
C ALA A 39 4.27 8.83 -11.08
N PHE A 40 3.49 7.87 -11.55
CA PHE A 40 3.93 6.49 -11.69
C PHE A 40 3.36 5.83 -12.94
N LYS A 41 4.06 4.81 -13.43
CA LYS A 41 3.63 3.98 -14.55
C LYS A 41 3.39 2.56 -14.07
N ASN A 42 2.23 1.99 -14.41
CA ASN A 42 1.88 0.60 -14.17
C ASN A 42 1.48 -0.05 -15.49
N GLY A 43 2.37 -0.85 -16.07
CA GLY A 43 2.20 -1.40 -17.41
C GLY A 43 1.98 -0.28 -18.46
N PRO A 44 0.88 -0.30 -19.25
CA PRO A 44 0.59 0.74 -20.22
C PRO A 44 0.01 2.03 -19.58
N HIS A 45 -0.40 1.98 -18.32
CA HIS A 45 -1.08 3.10 -17.66
C HIS A 45 -0.07 4.08 -17.04
N LEU A 46 -0.11 5.33 -17.49
CA LEU A 46 0.57 6.46 -16.87
C LEU A 46 -0.39 7.18 -15.93
N ASN A 47 0.03 7.42 -14.69
CA ASN A 47 -0.69 8.19 -13.69
C ASN A 47 0.16 9.42 -13.36
N LEU A 48 -0.41 10.61 -13.51
CA LEU A 48 0.28 11.85 -13.13
C LEU A 48 0.29 12.00 -11.60
N ALA A 49 1.09 12.93 -11.08
CA ALA A 49 1.05 13.27 -9.65
C ALA A 49 -0.39 13.66 -9.25
N GLY A 50 -0.86 13.13 -8.12
CA GLY A 50 -2.22 13.30 -7.61
C GLY A 50 -3.28 12.39 -8.25
N GLN A 51 -2.96 11.69 -9.34
CA GLN A 51 -3.86 10.69 -9.92
C GLN A 51 -3.64 9.32 -9.29
N ASN A 52 -4.74 8.65 -8.93
CA ASN A 52 -4.72 7.33 -8.30
C ASN A 52 -3.79 7.27 -7.08
N SER A 53 -3.87 8.28 -6.22
CA SER A 53 -3.01 8.43 -5.03
C SER A 53 -3.05 7.22 -4.10
N GLY A 54 -4.19 6.52 -3.99
CA GLY A 54 -4.27 5.25 -3.25
C GLY A 54 -3.35 4.16 -3.80
N SER A 55 -3.38 3.93 -5.11
CA SER A 55 -2.47 3.00 -5.78
C SER A 55 -1.01 3.45 -5.69
N CYS A 56 -0.74 4.75 -5.84
CA CYS A 56 0.60 5.32 -5.68
C CYS A 56 1.19 5.02 -4.29
N LYS A 57 0.38 5.18 -3.24
CA LYS A 57 0.73 4.84 -1.86
C LYS A 57 1.03 3.36 -1.71
N ILE A 58 0.18 2.47 -2.23
CA ILE A 58 0.41 1.02 -2.17
C ILE A 58 1.70 0.62 -2.88
N PHE A 59 1.92 1.09 -4.10
CA PHE A 59 3.14 0.71 -4.85
C PHE A 59 4.41 1.24 -4.18
N SER A 60 4.34 2.44 -3.59
CA SER A 60 5.46 3.01 -2.84
C SER A 60 5.73 2.22 -1.56
N PHE A 61 4.67 1.89 -0.80
CA PHE A 61 4.74 1.06 0.40
C PHE A 61 5.32 -0.33 0.10
N ALA A 62 4.80 -0.98 -0.95
CA ALA A 62 5.27 -2.29 -1.39
C ALA A 62 6.76 -2.27 -1.75
N LYS A 63 7.20 -1.22 -2.45
CA LYS A 63 8.62 -1.06 -2.80
C LYS A 63 9.51 -0.80 -1.58
N LEU A 64 9.02 -0.06 -0.58
CA LEU A 64 9.79 0.22 0.64
C LEU A 64 9.95 -1.01 1.54
N HIS A 65 8.99 -1.94 1.51
CA HIS A 65 8.97 -3.16 2.33
C HIS A 65 9.27 -4.44 1.55
N ASP A 66 9.83 -4.30 0.34
CA ASP A 66 10.21 -5.41 -0.54
C ASP A 66 9.09 -6.45 -0.75
N LEU A 67 7.84 -5.99 -0.87
CA LEU A 67 6.70 -6.86 -1.09
C LEU A 67 6.74 -7.45 -2.51
N THR A 68 6.43 -8.74 -2.59
CA THR A 68 6.24 -9.42 -3.88
C THR A 68 4.99 -8.91 -4.60
N ALA A 69 4.86 -9.20 -5.89
CA ALA A 69 3.68 -8.80 -6.67
C ALA A 69 2.35 -9.38 -6.10
N PRO A 70 2.26 -10.66 -5.67
CA PRO A 70 1.04 -11.16 -5.02
C PRO A 70 0.70 -10.45 -3.70
N GLN A 71 1.71 -10.16 -2.87
CA GLN A 71 1.52 -9.42 -1.62
C GLN A 71 1.08 -7.97 -1.88
N THR A 72 1.67 -7.33 -2.88
CA THR A 72 1.28 -5.99 -3.32
C THR A 72 -0.15 -5.97 -3.84
N LEU A 73 -0.56 -7.01 -4.57
CA LEU A 73 -1.93 -7.13 -5.08
C LEU A 73 -2.94 -7.27 -3.93
N ALA A 74 -2.61 -8.07 -2.91
CA ALA A 74 -3.44 -8.22 -1.71
C ALA A 74 -3.67 -6.89 -0.96
N CYS A 75 -2.75 -5.94 -1.07
CA CYS A 75 -2.89 -4.61 -0.45
C CYS A 75 -4.03 -3.76 -1.03
N PHE A 76 -4.60 -4.15 -2.17
CA PHE A 76 -5.76 -3.47 -2.77
C PHE A 76 -7.11 -3.88 -2.17
N GLY A 77 -7.14 -4.89 -1.29
CA GLY A 77 -8.36 -5.47 -0.72
C GLY A 77 -8.97 -6.57 -1.57
#